data_AF-A0A2E7RRH6-F1
#
_entry.id   AF-A0A2E7RRH6-F1
#
_cell.length_a   1.000
_cell.length_b   1.000
_cell.length_c   1.000
_cell.angle_alpha   90.00
_cell.angle_beta   90.00
_cell.angle_gamma   90.00
#
_symmetry.space_group_name_H-M   'P 1'
#
loop_
_entity.id
_entity.type
_entity.pdbx_description
1 polymer ?
#
loop_
_entity_poly.entity_id
_entity_poly.type
_entity_poly.pdbx_seq_one_letter_code
_entity_poly.pdbx_strand_id
1 'polypeptide(L)'
;MKPFKFTRNEWSQERYDKNELLNSDGVHNPIGMLGGYKTNSAEEHFYILEKYIKKTRIAVDVGCRWGSFTVQLHKLGFEHVHMIEMRDMHYQGILYNVDMSRASLYDCAAMDKSGNITRSGKVVVNSDSGNVKAIAVDDLKLNNVDFIKIDVDGPDRLVLKGCLNTIKKCNPVIYIEYGTEQLAWEKRYNNTVLTKSEDLWGILKPKYKEYVGLENNIVLVPRDK
;
A
#
# COMPACT_ATOMS: atom_id res chain seq x y z
N MET A 1 -15.68 -2.49 6.55
CA MET A 1 -14.98 -2.14 7.81
C MET A 1 -15.10 -0.63 8.05
N LYS A 2 -15.15 -0.16 9.29
CA LYS A 2 -15.13 1.29 9.57
C LYS A 2 -13.67 1.79 9.63
N PRO A 3 -13.36 3.00 9.12
CA PRO A 3 -12.03 3.58 9.29
C PRO A 3 -11.66 3.76 10.77
N PHE A 4 -10.37 3.68 11.05
CA PHE A 4 -9.78 4.05 12.33
C PHE A 4 -10.05 5.52 12.62
N LYS A 5 -10.41 5.83 13.87
CA LYS A 5 -10.67 7.19 14.32
C LYS A 5 -9.51 7.67 15.17
N PHE A 6 -8.75 8.61 14.62
CA PHE A 6 -7.78 9.35 15.38
C PHE A 6 -8.44 10.29 16.38
N THR A 7 -7.85 10.43 17.57
CA THR A 7 -8.34 11.32 18.63
C THR A 7 -7.77 12.74 18.53
N ARG A 8 -6.78 12.95 17.65
CA ARG A 8 -6.06 14.21 17.42
C ARG A 8 -5.70 14.33 15.94
N ASN A 9 -5.38 15.54 15.51
CA ASN A 9 -4.77 15.82 14.21
C ASN A 9 -3.47 16.61 14.45
N GLU A 10 -2.32 16.00 14.14
CA GLU A 10 -0.99 16.59 14.34
C GLU A 10 -0.29 16.88 13.00
N TRP A 11 -1.05 16.78 11.90
CA TRP A 11 -0.60 17.09 10.55
C TRP A 11 -0.21 18.57 10.40
N SER A 12 0.79 18.85 9.57
CA SER A 12 1.28 20.21 9.29
C SER A 12 1.42 20.45 7.79
N GLN A 13 0.74 21.49 7.30
CA GLN A 13 0.89 21.96 5.92
C GLN A 13 2.35 22.36 5.62
N GLU A 14 3.03 23.03 6.55
CA GLU A 14 4.42 23.46 6.35
C GLU A 14 5.36 22.28 6.12
N ARG A 15 5.22 21.22 6.94
CA ARG A 15 6.03 20.00 6.76
C ARG A 15 5.68 19.29 5.46
N TYR A 16 4.39 19.18 5.17
CA TYR A 16 3.90 18.58 3.92
C TYR A 16 4.50 19.27 2.69
N ASP A 17 4.51 20.61 2.65
CA ASP A 17 5.05 21.39 1.54
C ASP A 17 6.55 21.16 1.37
N LYS A 18 7.29 21.03 2.47
CA LYS A 18 8.74 20.75 2.49
C LYS A 18 9.12 19.29 2.27
N ASN A 19 8.15 18.37 2.09
CA ASN A 19 8.37 16.91 2.11
C ASN A 19 9.01 16.40 3.41
N GLU A 20 8.69 17.06 4.51
CA GLU A 20 9.10 16.70 5.85
C GLU A 20 8.15 15.62 6.43
N LEU A 21 8.49 14.34 6.24
CA LEU A 21 7.94 13.15 6.91
C LEU A 21 8.58 12.73 8.27
N LEU A 22 7.76 12.60 9.31
CA LEU A 22 8.13 12.01 10.60
C LEU A 22 7.88 10.50 10.65
N ASN A 23 8.77 9.73 11.29
CA ASN A 23 8.45 8.35 11.66
C ASN A 23 7.56 8.31 12.91
N SER A 24 7.35 7.09 13.42
CA SER A 24 6.61 6.81 14.64
C SER A 24 7.18 7.46 15.91
N ASP A 25 8.49 7.71 15.98
CA ASP A 25 9.15 8.30 17.14
C ASP A 25 9.16 9.84 17.09
N GLY A 26 8.51 10.45 16.08
CA GLY A 26 8.45 11.89 15.91
C GLY A 26 9.76 12.50 15.41
N VAL A 27 10.69 11.70 14.87
CA VAL A 27 11.99 12.19 14.37
C VAL A 27 12.07 12.04 12.86
N HIS A 28 12.50 13.13 12.24
CA HIS A 28 13.04 13.17 10.89
C HIS A 28 14.45 12.58 10.87
N ASN A 29 14.60 11.30 10.58
CA ASN A 29 15.94 10.73 10.41
C ASN A 29 16.05 9.94 9.10
N PRO A 30 16.51 10.58 8.00
CA PRO A 30 16.77 9.88 6.75
C PRO A 30 17.91 8.84 6.86
N ILE A 31 18.69 8.83 7.95
CA ILE A 31 19.90 8.00 8.10
C ILE A 31 19.77 6.95 9.24
N GLY A 32 18.72 6.99 10.06
CA GLY A 32 18.44 5.95 11.06
C GLY A 32 19.51 5.84 12.15
N MET A 33 19.37 6.61 13.23
CA MET A 33 20.07 6.32 14.49
C MET A 33 19.14 6.11 15.70
N LEU A 34 17.83 6.21 15.51
CA LEU A 34 16.83 5.78 16.49
C LEU A 34 15.78 4.95 15.75
N GLY A 35 15.62 3.67 16.12
CA GLY A 35 14.53 2.81 15.65
C GLY A 35 14.73 2.02 14.34
N GLY A 36 15.86 2.14 13.64
CA GLY A 36 16.23 1.25 12.51
C GLY A 36 15.45 1.44 11.19
N TYR A 37 14.62 2.48 11.05
CA TYR A 37 13.86 2.76 9.83
C TYR A 37 14.23 4.12 9.22
N LYS A 38 14.54 4.15 7.92
CA LYS A 38 14.75 5.40 7.18
C LYS A 38 13.42 6.06 6.85
N THR A 39 13.24 7.33 7.22
CA THR A 39 12.12 8.17 6.76
C THR A 39 12.39 8.66 5.34
N ASN A 40 12.19 7.80 4.34
CA ASN A 40 12.37 8.17 2.94
C ASN A 40 11.06 8.73 2.36
N SER A 41 11.18 9.78 1.54
CA SER A 41 10.08 10.20 0.67
C SER A 41 9.88 9.12 -0.41
N ALA A 42 8.62 8.92 -0.84
CA ALA A 42 8.31 8.04 -1.95
C ALA A 42 8.40 8.76 -3.32
N GLU A 43 9.07 9.92 -3.37
CA GLU A 43 9.08 10.83 -4.54
C GLU A 43 9.64 10.16 -5.79
N GLU A 44 10.78 9.48 -5.66
CA GLU A 44 11.42 8.81 -6.80
C GLU A 44 10.52 7.69 -7.36
N HIS A 45 9.86 6.94 -6.47
CA HIS A 45 8.88 5.92 -6.87
C HIS A 45 7.69 6.54 -7.59
N PHE A 46 7.27 7.74 -7.22
CA PHE A 46 6.16 8.44 -7.87
C PHE A 46 6.51 9.05 -9.22
N TYR A 47 7.73 9.54 -9.39
CA TYR A 47 8.18 10.17 -10.63
C TYR A 47 7.97 9.26 -11.86
N ILE A 48 8.18 7.96 -11.70
CA ILE A 48 7.95 6.98 -12.78
C ILE A 48 6.47 6.63 -13.01
N LEU A 49 5.61 6.82 -11.99
CA LEU A 49 4.19 6.46 -11.98
C LEU A 49 3.31 7.54 -12.58
N GLU A 50 3.66 8.82 -12.35
CA GLU A 50 2.83 9.99 -12.67
C GLU A 50 2.31 9.96 -14.12
N LYS A 51 3.17 9.62 -15.09
CA LYS A 51 2.79 9.57 -16.52
C LYS A 51 1.64 8.60 -16.83
N TYR A 52 1.43 7.57 -16.02
CA TYR A 52 0.37 6.57 -16.20
C TYR A 52 -0.94 6.93 -15.49
N ILE A 53 -0.91 7.91 -14.57
CA ILE A 53 -2.06 8.31 -13.76
C ILE A 53 -2.75 9.48 -14.46
N LYS A 54 -3.96 9.25 -14.99
CA LYS A 54 -4.74 10.26 -15.74
C LYS A 54 -5.89 10.87 -14.96
N LYS A 55 -6.27 10.23 -13.85
CA LYS A 55 -7.37 10.62 -12.96
C LYS A 55 -6.91 10.37 -11.54
N THR A 56 -7.33 11.24 -10.63
CA THR A 56 -6.86 11.27 -9.25
C THR A 56 -8.04 11.33 -8.28
N ARG A 57 -9.05 10.47 -8.44
CA ARG A 57 -10.22 10.48 -7.54
C ARG A 57 -9.90 9.68 -6.28
N ILE A 58 -9.90 8.35 -6.38
CA ILE A 58 -9.63 7.46 -5.25
C ILE A 58 -8.35 6.66 -5.48
N ALA A 59 -7.47 6.64 -4.47
CA ALA A 59 -6.35 5.71 -4.40
C ALA A 59 -6.49 4.74 -3.22
N VAL A 60 -5.84 3.59 -3.34
CA VAL A 60 -5.65 2.63 -2.25
C VAL A 60 -4.16 2.46 -1.98
N ASP A 61 -3.73 2.64 -0.73
CA ASP A 61 -2.34 2.45 -0.28
C ASP A 61 -2.30 1.29 0.74
N VAL A 62 -1.95 0.10 0.27
CA VAL A 62 -1.85 -1.09 1.11
C VAL A 62 -0.42 -1.22 1.65
N GLY A 63 -0.30 -1.38 2.97
CA GLY A 63 0.97 -1.32 3.69
C GLY A 63 1.52 0.11 3.72
N CYS A 64 0.69 1.06 4.18
CA CYS A 64 1.02 2.48 4.10
C CYS A 64 2.11 2.93 5.10
N ARG A 65 2.42 2.12 6.13
CA ARG A 65 3.39 2.45 7.18
C ARG A 65 3.09 3.85 7.75
N TRP A 66 4.08 4.75 7.84
CA TRP A 66 3.91 6.13 8.31
C TRP A 66 3.36 7.09 7.23
N GLY A 67 2.84 6.59 6.11
CA GLY A 67 2.09 7.37 5.12
C GLY A 67 2.94 8.08 4.05
N SER A 68 4.22 7.73 3.88
CA SER A 68 5.10 8.40 2.90
C SER A 68 4.57 8.35 1.46
N PHE A 69 4.02 7.20 1.05
CA PHE A 69 3.45 7.01 -0.27
C PHE A 69 2.10 7.75 -0.43
N THR A 70 1.29 7.73 0.63
CA THR A 70 0.03 8.50 0.69
C THR A 70 0.27 10.02 0.54
N VAL A 71 1.33 10.57 1.14
CA VAL A 71 1.68 11.99 0.97
C VAL A 71 1.91 12.32 -0.51
N GLN A 72 2.60 11.45 -1.24
CA GLN A 72 2.83 11.65 -2.67
C GLN A 72 1.56 11.51 -3.50
N LEU A 73 0.65 10.58 -3.15
CA LEU A 73 -0.69 10.51 -3.75
C LEU A 73 -1.47 11.82 -3.54
N HIS A 74 -1.42 12.40 -2.34
CA HIS A 74 -2.04 13.70 -2.08
C HIS A 74 -1.43 14.81 -2.93
N LYS A 75 -0.10 14.84 -3.08
CA LYS A 75 0.63 15.85 -3.86
C LYS A 75 0.31 15.78 -5.34
N LEU A 76 0.13 14.57 -5.87
CA LEU A 76 -0.33 14.34 -7.23
C LEU A 76 -1.78 14.78 -7.45
N GLY A 77 -2.54 14.99 -6.38
CA GLY A 77 -3.91 15.51 -6.43
C GLY A 77 -4.99 14.46 -6.25
N PHE A 78 -4.69 13.32 -5.60
CA PHE A 78 -5.75 12.37 -5.24
C PHE A 78 -6.77 12.99 -4.28
N GLU A 79 -8.06 12.94 -4.63
CA GLU A 79 -9.14 13.50 -3.81
C GLU A 79 -9.21 12.77 -2.46
N HIS A 80 -9.10 11.44 -2.46
CA HIS A 80 -9.10 10.63 -1.24
C HIS A 80 -8.22 9.37 -1.34
N VAL A 81 -7.56 9.01 -0.24
CA VAL A 81 -6.72 7.79 -0.15
C VAL A 81 -7.23 6.84 0.94
N HIS A 82 -7.52 5.60 0.56
CA HIS A 82 -7.83 4.52 1.49
C HIS A 82 -6.54 3.78 1.85
N MET A 83 -6.11 3.91 3.10
CA MET A 83 -4.87 3.33 3.62
C MET A 83 -5.16 2.07 4.44
N ILE A 84 -4.36 1.01 4.26
CA ILE A 84 -4.45 -0.22 5.06
C ILE A 84 -3.11 -0.47 5.72
N GLU A 85 -3.10 -0.56 7.04
CA GLU A 85 -1.92 -0.90 7.85
C GLU A 85 -2.38 -1.62 9.12
N MET A 86 -1.65 -2.66 9.52
CA MET A 86 -2.00 -3.52 10.66
C MET A 86 -1.14 -3.26 11.90
N ARG A 87 -0.07 -2.48 11.75
CA ARG A 87 0.86 -2.16 12.83
C ARG A 87 0.61 -0.75 13.33
N ASP A 88 -0.06 -0.69 14.46
CA ASP A 88 -0.35 0.53 15.23
C ASP A 88 0.89 1.40 15.50
N MET A 89 2.08 0.80 15.59
CA MET A 89 3.34 1.55 15.73
C MET A 89 3.50 2.64 14.66
N HIS A 90 2.92 2.49 13.46
CA HIS A 90 3.03 3.50 12.41
C HIS A 90 2.01 4.64 12.49
N TYR A 91 0.99 4.50 13.34
CA TYR A 91 -0.16 5.40 13.36
C TYR A 91 0.21 6.82 13.79
N GLN A 92 1.22 6.94 14.65
CA GLN A 92 1.78 8.24 15.03
C GLN A 92 2.46 8.93 13.84
N GLY A 93 3.23 8.22 13.03
CA GLY A 93 3.80 8.77 11.80
C GLY A 93 2.70 9.18 10.80
N ILE A 94 1.66 8.37 10.64
CA ILE A 94 0.49 8.72 9.80
C ILE A 94 -0.14 10.03 10.27
N LEU A 95 -0.37 10.17 11.58
CA LEU A 95 -0.95 11.38 12.18
C LEU A 95 -0.15 12.64 11.89
N TYR A 96 1.18 12.54 11.81
CA TYR A 96 2.06 13.66 11.54
C TYR A 96 2.12 14.05 10.06
N ASN A 97 2.01 13.06 9.18
CA ASN A 97 2.40 13.18 7.77
C ASN A 97 1.21 13.31 6.84
N VAL A 98 0.10 12.65 7.14
CA VAL A 98 -1.03 12.50 6.22
C VAL A 98 -2.15 13.46 6.59
N ASP A 99 -2.64 14.21 5.61
CA ASP A 99 -3.87 14.97 5.75
C ASP A 99 -5.06 14.01 5.81
N MET A 100 -5.50 13.70 7.02
CA MET A 100 -6.61 12.77 7.26
C MET A 100 -7.97 13.29 6.79
N SER A 101 -8.10 14.57 6.39
CA SER A 101 -9.33 15.06 5.73
C SER A 101 -9.51 14.46 4.33
N ARG A 102 -8.41 14.00 3.72
CA ARG A 102 -8.33 13.36 2.39
C ARG A 102 -7.86 11.91 2.47
N ALA A 103 -8.00 11.27 3.63
CA ALA A 103 -7.58 9.89 3.81
C ALA A 103 -8.46 9.12 4.80
N SER A 104 -8.41 7.79 4.73
CA SER A 104 -9.04 6.90 5.69
C SER A 104 -8.13 5.72 5.97
N LEU A 105 -7.80 5.50 7.23
CA LEU A 105 -6.98 4.38 7.67
C LEU A 105 -7.87 3.20 8.07
N TYR A 106 -7.52 1.98 7.68
CA TYR A 106 -8.13 0.74 8.16
C TYR A 106 -7.10 -0.07 8.95
N ASP A 107 -7.36 -0.23 10.24
CA ASP A 107 -6.54 -0.98 11.21
C ASP A 107 -6.71 -2.50 11.02
N CYS A 108 -6.06 -3.02 9.98
CA CYS A 108 -6.12 -4.41 9.57
C CYS A 108 -5.01 -4.73 8.55
N ALA A 109 -4.75 -6.02 8.35
CA ALA A 109 -3.99 -6.51 7.21
C ALA A 109 -4.87 -6.49 5.94
N ALA A 110 -4.25 -6.50 4.77
CA ALA A 110 -4.93 -6.84 3.53
C ALA A 110 -4.58 -8.27 3.11
N MET A 111 -5.55 -9.02 2.59
CA MET A 111 -5.40 -10.38 2.08
C MET A 111 -6.36 -10.60 0.89
N ASP A 112 -6.45 -11.84 0.39
CA ASP A 112 -7.40 -12.24 -0.67
C ASP A 112 -8.85 -12.38 -0.17
N LYS A 113 -9.06 -12.47 1.14
CA LYS A 113 -10.36 -12.57 1.81
C LYS A 113 -10.34 -11.90 3.18
N SER A 114 -11.51 -11.48 3.66
CA SER A 114 -11.66 -11.04 5.05
C SER A 114 -11.52 -12.21 6.03
N GLY A 115 -10.90 -11.96 7.19
CA GLY A 115 -10.69 -12.99 8.20
C GLY A 115 -9.79 -12.52 9.35
N ASN A 116 -9.15 -13.49 10.01
CA ASN A 116 -8.11 -13.22 11.00
C ASN A 116 -6.82 -13.92 10.60
N ILE A 117 -5.71 -13.24 10.81
CA ILE A 117 -4.37 -13.70 10.48
C ILE A 117 -3.48 -13.68 11.71
N THR A 118 -2.41 -14.46 11.66
CA THR A 118 -1.30 -14.41 12.60
C THR A 118 -0.13 -13.74 11.91
N ARG A 119 0.54 -12.81 12.60
CA ARG A 119 1.74 -12.14 12.11
C ARG A 119 2.94 -12.37 13.03
N SER A 120 4.14 -12.27 12.46
CA SER A 120 5.39 -12.12 13.19
C SER A 120 6.11 -10.87 12.68
N GLY A 121 6.15 -9.83 13.52
CA GLY A 121 6.60 -8.50 13.08
C GLY A 121 5.71 -7.94 11.96
N LYS A 122 6.31 -7.62 10.82
CA LYS A 122 5.63 -7.11 9.61
C LYS A 122 4.99 -8.20 8.74
N VAL A 123 5.39 -9.46 8.92
CA VAL A 123 5.05 -10.55 8.00
C VAL A 123 3.83 -11.34 8.49
N VAL A 124 2.89 -11.63 7.60
CA VAL A 124 1.80 -12.59 7.86
C VAL A 124 2.37 -14.01 7.83
N VAL A 125 2.16 -14.80 8.89
CA VAL A 125 2.68 -16.18 8.99
C VAL A 125 1.59 -17.25 8.97
N ASN A 126 0.33 -16.86 9.15
CA ASN A 126 -0.84 -17.71 8.96
C ASN A 126 -2.01 -16.85 8.46
N SER A 127 -2.59 -17.20 7.32
CA SER A 127 -3.68 -16.47 6.65
C SER A 127 -5.09 -16.86 7.11
N ASP A 128 -5.21 -17.92 7.91
CA ASP A 128 -6.50 -18.56 8.20
C ASP A 128 -6.85 -18.58 9.70
N SER A 129 -5.91 -18.20 10.56
CA SER A 129 -6.16 -18.03 12.00
C SER A 129 -5.26 -16.97 12.63
N GLY A 130 -5.75 -16.37 13.73
CA GLY A 130 -5.00 -15.42 14.55
C GLY A 130 -5.89 -14.35 15.16
N ASN A 131 -5.29 -13.26 15.63
CA ASN A 131 -5.96 -12.16 16.32
C ASN A 131 -5.86 -10.81 15.60
N VAL A 132 -5.18 -10.75 14.46
CA VAL A 132 -5.11 -9.54 13.62
C VAL A 132 -6.17 -9.66 12.55
N LYS A 133 -7.05 -8.66 12.43
CA LYS A 133 -8.07 -8.63 11.38
C LYS A 133 -7.39 -8.47 10.01
N ALA A 134 -7.91 -9.17 9.02
CA ALA A 134 -7.57 -8.97 7.62
C ALA A 134 -8.81 -8.66 6.80
N ILE A 135 -8.64 -7.91 5.71
CA ILE A 135 -9.70 -7.54 4.77
C ILE A 135 -9.26 -7.79 3.33
N ALA A 136 -10.20 -8.16 2.46
CA ALA A 136 -10.01 -7.97 1.02
C ALA A 136 -10.36 -6.53 0.64
N VAL A 137 -9.58 -5.87 -0.21
CA VAL A 137 -9.87 -4.50 -0.67
C VAL A 137 -11.26 -4.43 -1.32
N ASP A 138 -11.68 -5.49 -2.00
CA ASP A 138 -13.01 -5.62 -2.59
C ASP A 138 -14.16 -5.47 -1.56
N ASP A 139 -13.94 -5.84 -0.29
CA ASP A 139 -14.95 -5.70 0.77
C ASP A 139 -15.16 -4.24 1.22
N LEU A 140 -14.27 -3.33 0.83
CA LEU A 140 -14.48 -1.89 1.00
C LEU A 140 -15.49 -1.33 -0.02
N LYS A 141 -15.82 -2.09 -1.07
CA LYS A 141 -16.82 -1.74 -2.09
C LYS A 141 -16.57 -0.37 -2.73
N LEU A 142 -15.30 -0.04 -2.94
CA LEU A 142 -14.88 1.24 -3.49
C LEU A 142 -15.36 1.41 -4.95
N ASN A 143 -15.48 2.67 -5.35
CA ASN A 143 -15.78 3.10 -6.71
C ASN A 143 -14.73 4.11 -7.13
N ASN A 144 -14.57 4.32 -8.44
CA ASN A 144 -13.69 5.36 -8.98
C ASN A 144 -12.22 5.24 -8.50
N VAL A 145 -11.76 4.00 -8.23
CA VAL A 145 -10.37 3.74 -7.86
C VAL A 145 -9.50 3.89 -9.10
N ASP A 146 -8.66 4.92 -9.10
CA ASP A 146 -7.76 5.23 -10.21
C ASP A 146 -6.35 4.67 -10.00
N PHE A 147 -5.98 4.37 -8.75
CA PHE A 147 -4.67 3.84 -8.37
C PHE A 147 -4.71 2.87 -7.17
N ILE A 148 -3.89 1.83 -7.19
CA ILE A 148 -3.68 0.90 -6.07
C ILE A 148 -2.17 0.67 -5.88
N LYS A 149 -1.64 0.92 -4.68
CA LYS A 149 -0.33 0.41 -4.24
C LYS A 149 -0.51 -0.85 -3.40
N ILE A 150 0.36 -1.83 -3.61
CA ILE A 150 0.48 -3.05 -2.80
C ILE A 150 1.96 -3.24 -2.41
N ASP A 151 2.24 -3.16 -1.12
CA ASP A 151 3.59 -3.37 -0.55
C ASP A 151 3.38 -3.78 0.91
N VAL A 152 3.26 -5.09 1.14
CA VAL A 152 2.91 -5.69 2.44
C VAL A 152 3.98 -6.64 2.96
N ASP A 153 5.19 -6.57 2.41
CA ASP A 153 6.35 -7.38 2.80
C ASP A 153 6.07 -8.91 2.73
N GLY A 154 5.40 -9.40 1.67
CA GLY A 154 5.23 -10.84 1.48
C GLY A 154 4.00 -11.28 0.68
N PRO A 155 2.79 -11.26 1.26
CA PRO A 155 1.60 -11.81 0.61
C PRO A 155 0.99 -10.89 -0.47
N ASP A 156 1.79 -10.09 -1.18
CA ASP A 156 1.34 -9.08 -2.15
C ASP A 156 0.50 -9.70 -3.28
N ARG A 157 0.83 -10.92 -3.73
CA ARG A 157 0.02 -11.69 -4.68
C ARG A 157 -1.38 -12.02 -4.16
N LEU A 158 -1.52 -12.34 -2.88
CA LEU A 158 -2.83 -12.59 -2.27
C LEU A 158 -3.61 -11.29 -2.12
N VAL A 159 -2.95 -10.21 -1.71
CA VAL A 159 -3.58 -8.88 -1.69
C VAL A 159 -4.10 -8.51 -3.08
N LEU A 160 -3.32 -8.72 -4.14
CA LEU A 160 -3.75 -8.47 -5.52
C LEU A 160 -5.01 -9.27 -5.88
N LYS A 161 -5.13 -10.52 -5.42
CA LYS A 161 -6.35 -11.33 -5.59
C LYS A 161 -7.55 -10.72 -4.85
N GLY A 162 -7.33 -10.16 -3.66
CA GLY A 162 -8.36 -9.45 -2.88
C GLY A 162 -8.80 -8.11 -3.47
N CYS A 163 -8.17 -7.67 -4.56
CA CYS A 163 -8.49 -6.44 -5.29
C CYS A 163 -9.22 -6.69 -6.62
N LEU A 164 -9.43 -7.95 -7.04
CA LEU A 164 -9.80 -8.27 -8.43
C LEU A 164 -11.14 -7.67 -8.87
N ASN A 165 -12.15 -7.58 -8.00
CA ASN A 165 -13.42 -6.97 -8.36
C ASN A 165 -13.28 -5.46 -8.51
N THR A 166 -12.53 -4.82 -7.61
CA THR A 166 -12.20 -3.39 -7.67
C THR A 166 -11.43 -3.07 -8.95
N ILE A 167 -10.42 -3.88 -9.28
CA ILE A 167 -9.62 -3.76 -10.51
C ILE A 167 -10.50 -3.91 -11.75
N LYS A 168 -11.32 -4.97 -11.80
CA LYS A 168 -12.23 -5.22 -12.92
C LYS A 168 -13.20 -4.07 -13.17
N LYS A 169 -13.66 -3.44 -12.09
CA LYS A 169 -14.66 -2.36 -12.11
C LYS A 169 -14.08 -0.99 -12.41
N CYS A 170 -12.92 -0.67 -11.84
CA CYS A 170 -12.38 0.69 -11.85
C CYS A 170 -11.18 0.87 -12.79
N ASN A 171 -10.54 -0.22 -13.21
CA ASN A 171 -9.39 -0.20 -14.11
C ASN A 171 -8.24 0.72 -13.63
N PRO A 172 -7.78 0.59 -12.37
CA PRO A 172 -6.75 1.46 -11.80
C PRO A 172 -5.38 1.18 -12.43
N VAL A 173 -4.44 2.15 -12.30
CA VAL A 173 -3.00 1.81 -12.35
C VAL A 173 -2.64 1.08 -11.06
N ILE A 174 -1.82 0.04 -11.15
CA ILE A 174 -1.41 -0.74 -9.97
C ILE A 174 0.11 -0.66 -9.83
N TYR A 175 0.58 -0.36 -8.63
CA TYR A 175 1.98 -0.43 -8.25
C TYR A 175 2.14 -1.53 -7.21
N ILE A 176 3.00 -2.50 -7.46
CA ILE A 176 3.18 -3.64 -6.55
C ILE A 176 4.65 -3.95 -6.32
N GLU A 177 5.01 -4.17 -5.05
CA GLU A 177 6.34 -4.63 -4.69
C GLU A 177 6.57 -6.06 -5.22
N TYR A 178 7.70 -6.25 -5.91
CA TYR A 178 8.15 -7.58 -6.33
C TYR A 178 9.63 -7.74 -5.96
N GLY A 179 9.85 -8.28 -4.76
CA GLY A 179 11.17 -8.41 -4.17
C GLY A 179 11.39 -9.73 -3.44
N THR A 180 12.52 -9.81 -2.73
CA THR A 180 12.94 -10.98 -1.95
C THR A 180 11.89 -11.44 -0.96
N GLU A 181 11.15 -10.51 -0.35
CA GLU A 181 10.19 -10.82 0.71
C GLU A 181 8.94 -11.52 0.16
N GLN A 182 8.43 -11.06 -0.98
CA GLN A 182 7.35 -11.73 -1.71
C GLN A 182 7.77 -13.15 -2.16
N LEU A 183 8.99 -13.33 -2.67
CA LEU A 183 9.48 -14.65 -3.07
C LEU A 183 9.66 -15.60 -1.87
N ALA A 184 10.23 -15.09 -0.77
CA ALA A 184 10.43 -15.86 0.45
C ALA A 184 9.10 -16.25 1.11
N TRP A 185 8.14 -15.34 1.11
CA TRP A 185 6.81 -15.56 1.68
C TRP A 185 6.07 -16.69 0.96
N GLU A 186 6.03 -16.66 -0.38
CA GLU A 186 5.35 -17.69 -1.18
C GLU A 186 5.90 -19.08 -0.93
N LYS A 187 7.23 -19.20 -0.90
CA LYS A 187 7.91 -20.46 -0.64
C LYS A 187 7.61 -20.98 0.77
N ARG A 188 7.62 -20.09 1.77
CA ARG A 188 7.54 -20.47 3.17
C ARG A 188 6.11 -20.73 3.66
N TYR A 189 5.15 -19.92 3.22
CA TYR A 189 3.80 -19.91 3.80
C TYR A 189 2.69 -20.29 2.82
N ASN A 190 2.96 -20.29 1.50
CA ASN A 190 1.96 -20.59 0.49
C ASN A 190 2.33 -21.78 -0.41
N ASN A 191 3.45 -22.45 -0.10
CA ASN A 191 3.99 -23.59 -0.83
C ASN A 191 4.02 -23.38 -2.36
N THR A 192 4.29 -22.15 -2.79
CA THR A 192 4.35 -21.74 -4.19
C THR A 192 5.72 -21.13 -4.48
N VAL A 193 6.21 -21.25 -5.70
CA VAL A 193 7.45 -20.60 -6.14
C VAL A 193 7.11 -19.66 -7.29
N LEU A 194 7.40 -18.37 -7.11
CA LEU A 194 7.34 -17.40 -8.19
C LEU A 194 8.72 -17.35 -8.85
N THR A 195 8.75 -17.49 -10.17
CA THR A 195 9.98 -17.52 -10.98
C THR A 195 10.12 -16.26 -11.82
N LYS A 196 9.01 -15.57 -12.09
CA LYS A 196 8.94 -14.33 -12.86
C LYS A 196 7.80 -13.46 -12.32
N SER A 197 7.88 -12.15 -12.58
CA SER A 197 6.87 -11.16 -12.16
C SER A 197 5.44 -11.57 -12.55
N GLU A 198 5.27 -12.13 -13.74
CA GLU A 198 3.98 -12.60 -14.26
C GLU A 198 3.32 -13.70 -13.42
N ASP A 199 4.07 -14.45 -12.62
CA ASP A 199 3.50 -15.45 -11.69
C ASP A 199 2.71 -14.75 -10.55
N LEU A 200 3.04 -13.48 -10.27
CA LEU A 200 2.32 -12.64 -9.33
C LEU A 200 1.01 -12.10 -9.93
N TRP A 201 1.06 -11.52 -11.13
CA TRP A 201 -0.05 -10.72 -11.65
C TRP A 201 -0.73 -11.30 -12.89
N GLY A 202 -0.32 -12.47 -13.38
CA GLY A 202 -0.70 -13.02 -14.68
C GLY A 202 -2.20 -13.14 -14.94
N ILE A 203 -3.02 -13.19 -13.89
CA ILE A 203 -4.49 -13.12 -13.98
C ILE A 203 -4.99 -11.82 -14.65
N LEU A 204 -4.20 -10.75 -14.60
CA LEU A 204 -4.50 -9.45 -15.20
C LEU A 204 -3.92 -9.28 -16.62
N LYS A 205 -3.08 -10.22 -17.10
CA LYS A 205 -2.37 -10.15 -18.40
C LYS A 205 -3.24 -9.80 -19.60
N PRO A 206 -4.49 -10.28 -19.73
CA PRO A 206 -5.35 -9.90 -20.84
C PRO A 206 -5.69 -8.41 -20.89
N LYS A 207 -5.73 -7.72 -19.74
CA LYS A 207 -6.17 -6.33 -19.62
C LYS A 207 -5.07 -5.35 -19.26
N TYR A 208 -3.97 -5.84 -18.71
CA TYR A 208 -2.87 -5.03 -18.20
C TYR A 208 -1.58 -5.28 -18.97
N LYS A 209 -0.72 -4.26 -18.95
CA LYS A 209 0.67 -4.32 -19.41
C LYS A 209 1.57 -3.95 -18.24
N GLU A 210 2.62 -4.75 -18.06
CA GLU A 210 3.67 -4.50 -17.09
C GLU A 210 4.68 -3.48 -17.62
N TYR A 211 5.11 -2.61 -16.72
CA TYR A 211 6.22 -1.68 -16.88
C TYR A 211 7.13 -1.79 -15.64
N VAL A 212 8.42 -1.57 -15.85
CA VAL A 212 9.42 -1.62 -14.79
C VAL A 212 9.29 -0.39 -13.89
N GLY A 213 9.18 -0.64 -12.59
CA GLY A 213 9.30 0.34 -11.52
C GLY A 213 10.70 0.37 -10.90
N LEU A 214 10.90 1.25 -9.92
CA LEU A 214 12.15 1.28 -9.17
C LEU A 214 12.32 0.00 -8.34
N GLU A 215 13.56 -0.44 -8.13
CA GLU A 215 13.90 -1.58 -7.26
C GLU A 215 13.20 -2.90 -7.60
N ASN A 216 12.92 -3.14 -8.89
CA ASN A 216 12.15 -4.28 -9.42
C ASN A 216 10.66 -4.28 -9.13
N ASN A 217 10.13 -3.19 -8.58
CA ASN A 217 8.70 -3.02 -8.41
C ASN A 217 8.00 -3.03 -9.78
N ILE A 218 6.74 -3.46 -9.78
CA ILE A 218 5.97 -3.66 -11.00
C ILE A 218 4.93 -2.56 -11.09
N VAL A 219 4.85 -1.92 -12.26
CA VAL A 219 3.76 -1.01 -12.60
C VAL A 219 2.84 -1.70 -13.61
N LEU A 220 1.60 -1.98 -13.23
CA LEU A 220 0.60 -2.53 -14.14
C LEU A 220 -0.31 -1.40 -14.61
N VAL A 221 -0.31 -1.18 -15.92
CA VAL A 221 -1.12 -0.15 -16.58
C VAL A 221 -2.19 -0.85 -17.43
N PRO A 222 -3.47 -0.45 -17.32
CA PRO A 222 -4.51 -0.90 -18.23
C PRO A 222 -4.16 -0.66 -19.70
N ARG A 223 -4.50 -1.61 -20.58
CA ARG A 223 -4.21 -1.53 -22.02
C ARG A 223 -5.09 -0.52 -22.77
N ASP A 224 -6.22 -0.16 -22.18
CA ASP A 224 -7.25 0.74 -22.70
C ASP A 224 -7.14 2.17 -22.12
N LYS A 225 -6.08 2.47 -21.38
CA LYS A 225 -5.78 3.81 -20.84
C LYS A 225 -4.93 4.66 -21.78
#